data_AF-A0A835SHC3-F1
#
_entry.id   AF-A0A835SHC3-F1
#
_cell.length_a   1.000
_cell.length_b   1.000
_cell.length_c   1.000
_cell.angle_alpha   90.00
_cell.angle_beta   90.00
_cell.angle_gamma   90.00
#
_symmetry.space_group_name_H-M   'P 1'
#
loop_
_entity.id
_entity.type
_entity.pdbx_description
1 polymer ?
#
loop_
_entity_poly.entity_id
_entity_poly.type
_entity_poly.pdbx_seq_one_letter_code
_entity_poly.pdbx_strand_id
1 'polypeptide(L)'
;MVATGFTATSVAGSAVAVAERPAPSLPTHTVRRFDYNRDIEDLREICAKVYDGTDYMPRLVKKLSEDPGVLVLAAEAAGSGSGGEGAGHIDGIICGERRDECIWLFGLRVREGIRGKGMGHFLMAAICTWAPSELTCNAHPPGVAPPGFGPLPPPASVASATSLPHGADPHHPAATPAAPSSPEPVTSIVTCTTSYNPAAQRIIGRQLTGPLYEVEGWPSHKPLDEYEAAAGWVRGRGVPAGAPHMLDWIPSARQALDSDAEAQALLPRWRHVSDMAELRSAVSHLLYGSGSSSNGSPSDRVGGSDNGSSGGGGSGGAGPGASSRALEPLLWLPMPYDAFPITGPFVARELAAGNVWLLTAPANGSVGAAEGREEQPQQEEVVGVMLLTYFEMLNRVSAGILARDNAATHAAVLHAGSLHPHFMAFTLRAAATAPPPTKQHTGQLHGDAATAAADSADAAAADSADAGAGPEEGVAMPLPALYTATGGYRDHWVFGKRL
;
A
#
# COMPACT_ATOMS: atom_id res chain seq x y z
N MET A 1 0.67 -83.50 10.30
CA MET A 1 1.16 -82.11 10.41
C MET A 1 0.20 -81.23 9.66
N VAL A 2 -0.51 -80.36 10.37
CA VAL A 2 -1.52 -79.46 9.82
C VAL A 2 -0.79 -78.18 9.37
N ALA A 3 -0.94 -77.82 8.09
CA ALA A 3 -0.58 -76.49 7.59
C ALA A 3 -1.73 -76.01 6.69
N THR A 4 -2.47 -75.05 7.23
CA THR A 4 -3.61 -74.35 6.64
C THR A 4 -3.14 -73.41 5.53
N GLY A 5 -3.64 -73.62 4.31
CA GLY A 5 -3.48 -72.69 3.19
C GLY A 5 -4.55 -71.60 3.22
N PHE A 6 -4.13 -70.34 3.24
CA PHE A 6 -4.97 -69.17 3.05
C PHE A 6 -5.08 -68.85 1.55
N THR A 7 -6.29 -68.80 1.02
CA THR A 7 -6.62 -68.32 -0.33
C THR A 7 -6.93 -66.83 -0.28
N ALA A 8 -6.22 -66.03 -1.08
CA ALA A 8 -6.49 -64.61 -1.27
C ALA A 8 -7.54 -64.41 -2.38
N THR A 9 -8.66 -63.78 -2.04
CA THR A 9 -9.71 -63.37 -2.98
C THR A 9 -9.33 -62.05 -3.64
N SER A 10 -9.11 -62.08 -4.96
CA SER A 10 -8.91 -60.89 -5.79
C SER A 10 -10.26 -60.20 -6.06
N VAL A 11 -10.43 -58.98 -5.57
CA VAL A 11 -11.57 -58.12 -5.89
C VAL A 11 -11.16 -57.19 -7.03
N ALA A 12 -11.71 -57.40 -8.22
CA ALA A 12 -11.53 -56.53 -9.36
C ALA A 12 -12.34 -55.24 -9.17
N GLY A 13 -11.64 -54.13 -8.91
CA GLY A 13 -12.22 -52.78 -8.90
C GLY A 13 -12.42 -52.26 -10.32
N SER A 14 -13.67 -52.00 -10.70
CA SER A 14 -14.05 -51.40 -11.97
C SER A 14 -13.68 -49.91 -11.99
N ALA A 15 -12.74 -49.52 -12.85
CA ALA A 15 -12.36 -48.13 -13.05
C ALA A 15 -13.44 -47.42 -13.89
N VAL A 16 -14.27 -46.62 -13.24
CA VAL A 16 -15.17 -45.68 -13.93
C VAL A 16 -14.31 -44.52 -14.45
N ALA A 17 -14.12 -44.48 -15.76
CA ALA A 17 -13.49 -43.35 -16.43
C ALA A 17 -14.35 -42.09 -16.21
N VAL A 18 -13.87 -41.19 -15.35
CA VAL A 18 -14.41 -39.84 -15.21
C VAL A 18 -14.07 -39.12 -16.51
N ALA A 19 -15.06 -38.93 -17.38
CA ALA A 19 -14.90 -38.13 -18.57
C ALA A 19 -14.46 -36.71 -18.17
N GLU A 20 -13.25 -36.31 -18.59
CA GLU A 20 -12.79 -34.93 -18.47
C GLU A 20 -13.81 -34.03 -19.17
N ARG A 21 -14.51 -33.22 -18.37
CA ARG A 21 -15.42 -32.20 -18.86
C ARG A 21 -14.58 -31.23 -19.70
N PRO A 22 -14.85 -31.07 -21.02
CA PRO A 22 -14.07 -30.18 -21.86
C PRO A 22 -14.04 -28.79 -21.23
N ALA A 23 -12.84 -28.22 -21.09
CA ALA A 23 -12.66 -26.90 -20.52
C ALA A 23 -13.57 -25.92 -21.27
N PRO A 24 -14.43 -25.16 -20.58
CA PRO A 24 -15.31 -24.21 -21.24
C PRO A 24 -14.43 -23.27 -22.07
N SER A 25 -14.68 -23.23 -23.39
CA SER A 25 -14.03 -22.29 -24.29
C SER A 25 -14.19 -20.89 -23.72
N LEU A 26 -13.06 -20.19 -23.51
CA LEU A 26 -13.08 -18.82 -23.03
C LEU A 26 -14.03 -18.00 -23.91
N PRO A 27 -15.07 -17.37 -23.34
CA PRO A 27 -15.90 -16.45 -24.10
C PRO A 27 -14.99 -15.41 -24.77
N THR A 28 -15.19 -15.20 -26.07
CA THR A 28 -14.42 -14.25 -26.85
C THR A 28 -14.72 -12.86 -26.29
N HIS A 29 -13.72 -12.21 -25.69
CA HIS A 29 -13.85 -10.87 -25.16
C HIS A 29 -12.96 -9.92 -25.93
N THR A 30 -13.41 -8.68 -26.07
CA THR A 30 -12.60 -7.57 -26.58
C THR A 30 -12.42 -6.53 -25.48
N VAL A 31 -11.31 -5.79 -25.51
CA VAL A 31 -11.10 -4.64 -24.63
C VAL A 31 -11.29 -3.38 -25.43
N ARG A 32 -12.01 -2.42 -24.86
CA ARG A 32 -12.19 -1.08 -25.41
C ARG A 32 -12.27 -0.07 -24.28
N ARG A 33 -12.29 1.22 -24.63
CA ARG A 33 -12.63 2.27 -23.68
C ARG A 33 -14.06 2.10 -23.17
N PHE A 34 -14.25 2.35 -21.89
CA PHE A 34 -15.55 2.38 -21.24
C PHE A 34 -16.40 3.53 -21.81
N ASP A 35 -17.67 3.25 -22.09
CA ASP A 35 -18.66 4.22 -22.56
C ASP A 35 -19.73 4.35 -21.48
N TYR A 36 -19.77 5.51 -20.82
CA TYR A 36 -20.67 5.74 -19.69
C TYR A 36 -22.14 5.50 -20.03
N ASN A 37 -22.62 5.99 -21.17
CA ASN A 37 -24.04 5.91 -21.51
C ASN A 37 -24.48 4.48 -21.80
N ARG A 38 -23.54 3.67 -22.29
CA ARG A 38 -23.77 2.29 -22.71
C ARG A 38 -23.55 1.28 -21.60
N ASP A 39 -22.53 1.49 -20.78
CA ASP A 39 -21.96 0.47 -19.90
C ASP A 39 -22.36 0.65 -18.42
N ILE A 40 -23.00 1.77 -18.05
CA ILE A 40 -23.26 2.08 -16.63
C ILE A 40 -24.18 1.08 -15.93
N GLU A 41 -25.17 0.52 -16.62
CA GLU A 41 -26.08 -0.46 -16.00
C GLU A 41 -25.34 -1.78 -15.72
N ASP A 42 -24.53 -2.27 -16.67
CA ASP A 42 -23.67 -3.44 -16.45
C ASP A 42 -22.69 -3.21 -15.31
N LEU A 43 -22.07 -2.02 -15.24
CA LEU A 43 -21.17 -1.67 -14.15
C LEU A 43 -21.89 -1.68 -12.79
N ARG A 44 -23.12 -1.16 -12.71
CA ARG A 44 -23.92 -1.21 -11.48
C ARG A 44 -24.19 -2.66 -11.06
N GLU A 45 -24.52 -3.54 -11.99
CA GLU A 45 -24.70 -4.97 -11.71
C GLU A 45 -23.41 -5.63 -11.20
N ILE A 46 -22.28 -5.37 -11.87
CA ILE A 46 -20.96 -5.87 -11.47
C ILE A 46 -20.64 -5.43 -10.03
N CYS A 47 -20.83 -4.14 -9.74
CA CYS A 47 -20.50 -3.54 -8.44
C CYS A 47 -21.49 -3.87 -7.33
N ALA A 48 -22.76 -4.18 -7.64
CA ALA A 48 -23.74 -4.61 -6.64
C ALA A 48 -23.32 -5.91 -5.90
N LYS A 49 -22.44 -6.71 -6.52
CA LYS A 49 -21.88 -7.95 -5.96
C LYS A 49 -20.43 -7.78 -5.47
N VAL A 50 -20.00 -6.54 -5.23
CA VAL A 50 -18.67 -6.20 -4.72
C VAL A 50 -18.83 -5.36 -3.46
N TYR A 51 -18.09 -5.71 -2.40
CA TYR A 51 -18.16 -5.07 -1.08
C TYR A 51 -19.61 -4.93 -0.56
N ASP A 52 -20.39 -6.00 -0.68
CA ASP A 52 -21.80 -6.03 -0.25
C ASP A 52 -22.65 -4.88 -0.82
N GLY A 53 -22.34 -4.47 -2.06
CA GLY A 53 -23.05 -3.42 -2.79
C GLY A 53 -22.64 -1.99 -2.41
N THR A 54 -21.64 -1.82 -1.55
CA THR A 54 -21.16 -0.50 -1.11
C THR A 54 -20.12 0.14 -2.03
N ASP A 55 -19.76 -0.54 -3.13
CA ASP A 55 -18.77 -0.07 -4.09
C ASP A 55 -19.09 1.35 -4.58
N TYR A 56 -18.07 2.20 -4.59
CA TYR A 56 -18.18 3.59 -4.99
C TYR A 56 -17.97 3.78 -6.50
N MET A 57 -17.47 2.77 -7.23
CA MET A 57 -17.09 2.90 -8.63
C MET A 57 -18.22 3.44 -9.53
N PRO A 58 -19.49 2.98 -9.44
CA PRO A 58 -20.56 3.50 -10.29
C PRO A 58 -20.87 4.99 -10.05
N ARG A 59 -20.54 5.51 -8.86
CA ARG A 59 -20.73 6.92 -8.50
C ARG A 59 -19.60 7.81 -9.03
N LEU A 60 -18.38 7.28 -9.12
CA LEU A 60 -17.20 8.04 -9.54
C LEU A 60 -16.90 7.91 -11.04
N VAL A 61 -17.24 6.78 -11.66
CA VAL A 61 -16.77 6.42 -13.01
C VAL A 61 -17.14 7.45 -14.07
N LYS A 62 -18.27 8.17 -13.93
CA LYS A 62 -18.68 9.20 -14.88
C LYS A 62 -17.61 10.28 -15.00
N LYS A 63 -17.31 10.91 -13.86
CA LYS A 63 -16.30 11.97 -13.75
C LYS A 63 -14.93 11.45 -14.19
N LEU A 64 -14.59 10.22 -13.80
CA LEU A 64 -13.32 9.60 -14.14
C LEU A 64 -13.19 9.32 -15.64
N SER A 65 -14.25 8.85 -16.31
CA SER A 65 -14.23 8.55 -17.75
C SER A 65 -14.15 9.81 -18.63
N GLU A 66 -14.49 10.98 -18.07
CA GLU A 66 -14.40 12.28 -18.73
C GLU A 66 -13.04 12.96 -18.47
N ASP A 67 -12.22 12.44 -17.55
CA ASP A 67 -10.91 12.99 -17.20
C ASP A 67 -9.82 12.51 -18.17
N PRO A 68 -9.10 13.42 -18.86
CA PRO A 68 -8.11 13.04 -19.87
C PRO A 68 -6.83 12.40 -19.31
N GLY A 69 -6.57 12.48 -17.99
CA GLY A 69 -5.49 11.71 -17.36
C GLY A 69 -5.97 10.43 -16.70
N VAL A 70 -7.20 10.00 -16.97
CA VAL A 70 -7.72 8.69 -16.54
C VAL A 70 -8.06 7.83 -17.76
N LEU A 71 -7.69 6.56 -17.68
CA LEU A 71 -8.04 5.54 -18.67
C LEU A 71 -8.93 4.49 -17.99
N VAL A 72 -10.14 4.34 -18.54
CA VAL A 72 -11.10 3.33 -18.10
C VAL A 72 -11.32 2.35 -19.26
N LEU A 73 -10.94 1.09 -19.05
CA LEU A 73 -11.11 0.02 -20.02
C LEU A 73 -12.20 -0.94 -19.57
N ALA A 74 -13.02 -1.37 -20.52
CA ALA A 74 -14.06 -2.37 -20.31
C ALA A 74 -13.79 -3.62 -21.16
N ALA A 75 -14.04 -4.79 -20.58
CA ALA A 75 -14.07 -6.05 -21.31
C ALA A 75 -15.49 -6.33 -21.76
N GLU A 76 -15.71 -6.31 -23.07
CA GLU A 76 -17.01 -6.58 -23.70
C GLU A 76 -17.06 -8.02 -24.18
N ALA A 77 -18.13 -8.73 -23.81
CA ALA A 77 -18.40 -10.05 -24.34
C ALA A 77 -18.78 -9.95 -25.82
N ALA A 78 -18.14 -10.73 -26.69
CA ALA A 78 -18.54 -10.80 -28.09
C ALA A 78 -19.99 -11.31 -28.16
N GLY A 79 -20.86 -10.52 -28.78
CA GLY A 79 -22.27 -10.85 -28.94
C GLY A 79 -22.42 -12.27 -29.53
N SER A 80 -22.92 -13.21 -28.72
CA SER A 80 -23.21 -14.55 -29.17
C SER A 80 -24.50 -14.55 -29.98
N GLY A 81 -24.44 -14.16 -31.25
CA GLY A 81 -25.50 -14.53 -32.18
C GLY A 81 -25.81 -13.56 -33.30
N SER A 82 -25.94 -14.15 -34.48
CA SER A 82 -26.76 -13.73 -35.60
C SER A 82 -27.98 -12.88 -35.21
N GLY A 83 -28.00 -11.62 -35.63
CA GLY A 83 -29.25 -10.95 -36.00
C GLY A 83 -29.77 -9.82 -35.12
N GLY A 84 -29.03 -9.34 -34.12
CA GLY A 84 -29.42 -8.13 -33.38
C GLY A 84 -28.23 -7.22 -33.10
N GLU A 85 -28.31 -5.96 -33.52
CA GLU A 85 -27.41 -4.85 -33.16
C GLU A 85 -27.51 -4.48 -31.65
N GLY A 86 -27.48 -5.48 -30.77
CA GLY A 86 -27.30 -5.24 -29.35
C GLY A 86 -25.83 -4.96 -29.08
N ALA A 87 -25.51 -3.78 -28.57
CA ALA A 87 -24.19 -3.53 -28.01
C ALA A 87 -23.86 -4.65 -27.00
N GLY A 88 -22.64 -5.22 -27.07
CA GLY A 88 -22.24 -6.25 -26.15
C GLY A 88 -22.19 -5.71 -24.72
N HIS A 89 -22.66 -6.53 -23.78
CA HIS A 89 -22.57 -6.21 -22.35
C HIS A 89 -21.12 -6.28 -21.89
N ILE A 90 -20.79 -5.48 -20.88
CA ILE A 90 -19.47 -5.55 -20.25
C ILE A 90 -19.46 -6.55 -19.11
N ASP A 91 -18.31 -7.20 -18.98
CA ASP A 91 -18.09 -8.30 -18.05
C ASP A 91 -16.97 -7.97 -17.05
N GLY A 92 -16.23 -6.89 -17.29
CA GLY A 92 -15.31 -6.31 -16.33
C GLY A 92 -14.83 -4.94 -16.75
N ILE A 93 -14.21 -4.25 -15.79
CA ILE A 93 -13.68 -2.89 -15.93
C ILE A 93 -12.35 -2.79 -15.20
N ILE A 94 -11.43 -1.99 -15.74
CA ILE A 94 -10.19 -1.59 -15.07
C ILE A 94 -9.91 -0.11 -15.28
N CYS A 95 -9.46 0.56 -14.23
CA CYS A 95 -9.20 2.00 -14.19
C CYS A 95 -7.73 2.27 -13.87
N GLY A 96 -7.12 3.19 -14.59
CA GLY A 96 -5.78 3.72 -14.33
C GLY A 96 -5.77 5.23 -14.47
N GLU A 97 -5.02 5.91 -13.60
CA GLU A 97 -4.81 7.35 -13.58
C GLU A 97 -3.33 7.62 -13.83
N ARG A 98 -3.02 8.58 -14.67
CA ARG A 98 -1.66 9.07 -14.81
C ARG A 98 -1.36 10.13 -13.74
N ARG A 99 -0.33 9.84 -12.95
CA ARG A 99 0.23 10.71 -11.93
C ARG A 99 1.69 10.98 -12.30
N ASP A 100 1.88 12.03 -13.09
CA ASP A 100 3.19 12.43 -13.58
C ASP A 100 3.86 11.33 -14.44
N GLU A 101 5.01 10.81 -14.01
CA GLU A 101 5.73 9.70 -14.66
C GLU A 101 5.17 8.30 -14.30
N CYS A 102 4.13 8.21 -13.49
CA CYS A 102 3.56 6.94 -13.01
C CYS A 102 2.11 6.75 -13.46
N ILE A 103 1.70 5.51 -13.72
CA ILE A 103 0.30 5.12 -13.82
C ILE A 103 -0.13 4.43 -12.53
N TRP A 104 -1.10 5.00 -11.84
CA TRP A 104 -1.74 4.40 -10.67
C TRP A 104 -3.00 3.63 -11.09
N LEU A 105 -3.05 2.33 -10.82
CA LEU A 105 -4.25 1.51 -11.08
C LEU A 105 -5.10 1.44 -9.81
N PHE A 106 -6.34 1.90 -9.87
CA PHE A 106 -7.19 2.13 -8.68
C PHE A 106 -8.56 1.45 -8.73
N GLY A 107 -8.82 0.62 -9.73
CA GLY A 107 -10.08 -0.12 -9.81
C GLY A 107 -10.00 -1.29 -10.78
N LEU A 108 -10.31 -2.49 -10.32
CA LEU A 108 -10.53 -3.66 -11.17
C LEU A 108 -11.76 -4.40 -10.65
N ARG A 109 -12.77 -4.59 -11.50
CA ARG A 109 -13.99 -5.34 -11.18
C ARG A 109 -14.33 -6.30 -12.29
N VAL A 110 -14.86 -7.45 -11.92
CA VAL A 110 -15.25 -8.53 -12.83
C VAL A 110 -16.60 -9.08 -12.39
N ARG A 111 -17.51 -9.27 -13.34
CA ARG A 111 -18.83 -9.87 -13.13
C ARG A 111 -18.69 -11.24 -12.48
N GLU A 112 -19.50 -11.51 -11.47
CA GLU A 112 -19.38 -12.71 -10.62
C GLU A 112 -19.33 -14.02 -11.42
N GLY A 113 -20.23 -14.19 -12.39
CA GLY A 113 -20.34 -15.42 -13.21
C GLY A 113 -19.14 -15.73 -14.11
N ILE A 114 -18.19 -14.80 -14.25
CA ILE A 114 -16.97 -14.99 -15.04
C ILE A 114 -15.67 -14.81 -14.23
N ARG A 115 -15.77 -14.59 -12.91
CA ARG A 115 -14.61 -14.66 -12.01
C ARG A 115 -13.95 -16.05 -12.09
N GLY A 116 -12.64 -16.10 -11.92
CA GLY A 116 -11.86 -17.35 -12.06
C GLY A 116 -11.59 -17.80 -13.51
N LYS A 117 -12.22 -17.18 -14.52
CA LYS A 117 -11.99 -17.47 -15.95
C LYS A 117 -10.91 -16.59 -16.60
N GLY A 118 -10.02 -16.01 -15.80
CA GLY A 118 -8.90 -15.20 -16.31
C GLY A 118 -9.22 -13.74 -16.70
N MET A 119 -10.47 -13.28 -16.57
CA MET A 119 -10.86 -11.91 -16.95
C MET A 119 -10.05 -10.80 -16.28
N GLY A 120 -9.76 -10.94 -14.98
CA GLY A 120 -8.93 -9.97 -14.26
C GLY A 120 -7.51 -9.87 -14.82
N HIS A 121 -6.92 -11.00 -15.23
CA HIS A 121 -5.61 -10.99 -15.90
C HIS A 121 -5.67 -10.37 -17.29
N PHE A 122 -6.75 -10.62 -18.03
CA PHE A 122 -6.97 -10.05 -19.36
C PHE A 122 -7.04 -8.52 -19.31
N LEU A 123 -7.85 -7.96 -18.41
CA LEU A 123 -7.94 -6.52 -18.19
C LEU A 123 -6.63 -5.91 -17.67
N MET A 124 -5.97 -6.57 -16.73
CA MET A 124 -4.68 -6.10 -16.19
C MET A 124 -3.58 -6.04 -17.26
N ALA A 125 -3.50 -7.04 -18.13
CA ALA A 125 -2.57 -7.04 -19.26
C ALA A 125 -2.88 -5.92 -20.26
N ALA A 126 -4.18 -5.71 -20.57
CA ALA A 126 -4.61 -4.68 -21.49
C ALA A 126 -4.26 -3.28 -21.00
N ILE A 127 -4.58 -2.92 -19.74
CA ILE A 127 -4.26 -1.58 -19.23
C ILE A 127 -2.75 -1.35 -19.13
N CYS A 128 -1.97 -2.36 -18.75
CA CYS A 128 -0.52 -2.23 -18.71
C CYS A 128 0.10 -1.99 -20.10
N THR A 129 -0.61 -2.37 -21.17
CA THR A 129 -0.17 -2.19 -22.55
C THR A 129 -0.63 -0.84 -23.12
N TRP A 130 -1.89 -0.44 -22.84
CA TRP A 130 -2.50 0.75 -23.44
C TRP A 130 -2.18 2.03 -22.68
N ALA A 131 -2.15 1.98 -21.35
CA ALA A 131 -2.05 3.17 -20.53
C ALA A 131 -0.77 4.01 -20.79
N PRO A 132 0.42 3.43 -21.01
CA PRO A 132 1.63 4.23 -21.29
C PRO A 132 1.57 5.09 -22.56
N SER A 133 0.80 4.66 -23.57
CA SER A 133 0.65 5.39 -24.83
C SER A 133 -0.61 6.25 -24.88
N GLU A 134 -1.68 5.85 -24.19
CA GLU A 134 -2.95 6.57 -24.22
C GLU A 134 -3.03 7.71 -23.20
N LEU A 135 -2.36 7.58 -22.06
CA LEU A 135 -2.33 8.62 -21.03
C LEU A 135 -1.20 9.60 -21.34
N THR A 136 -1.47 10.53 -22.27
CA THR A 136 -0.46 11.49 -22.74
C THR A 136 -0.40 12.78 -21.93
N CYS A 137 -1.36 13.08 -21.04
CA CYS A 137 -1.39 14.36 -20.32
C CYS A 137 -1.52 14.17 -18.80
N ASN A 138 -0.88 15.06 -18.04
CA ASN A 138 -1.12 15.18 -16.60
C ASN A 138 -2.52 15.78 -16.39
N ALA A 139 -3.44 15.03 -15.77
CA ALA A 139 -4.83 15.43 -15.53
C ALA A 139 -4.98 16.76 -14.77
N HIS A 140 -3.95 17.20 -14.05
CA HIS A 140 -4.03 18.38 -13.21
C HIS A 140 -2.92 19.37 -13.53
N PRO A 141 -3.25 20.57 -14.08
CA PRO A 141 -2.31 21.67 -14.03
C PRO A 141 -1.97 21.94 -12.55
N PRO A 142 -0.73 22.33 -12.23
CA PRO A 142 -0.25 22.59 -10.87
C PRO A 142 -0.94 23.77 -10.13
N GLY A 143 -2.16 24.16 -10.50
CA GLY A 143 -2.84 25.34 -9.95
C GLY A 143 -4.36 25.26 -9.83
N VAL A 144 -5.02 24.15 -10.20
CA VAL A 144 -6.46 24.00 -9.87
C VAL A 144 -6.54 23.20 -8.59
N ALA A 145 -6.58 23.91 -7.47
CA ALA A 145 -7.01 23.31 -6.21
C ALA A 145 -8.36 22.60 -6.46
N PRO A 146 -8.57 21.37 -5.97
CA PRO A 146 -9.93 20.88 -5.80
C PRO A 146 -10.72 21.94 -5.01
N PRO A 147 -12.03 22.09 -5.25
CA PRO A 147 -12.82 23.23 -4.77
C PRO A 147 -12.48 23.56 -3.32
N GLY A 148 -12.06 24.81 -3.11
CA GLY A 148 -11.13 25.21 -2.07
C GLY A 148 -11.45 24.71 -0.67
N PHE A 149 -10.47 24.06 -0.07
CA PHE A 149 -10.31 24.02 1.38
C PHE A 149 -8.93 24.60 1.68
N GLY A 150 -8.90 25.61 2.54
CA GLY A 150 -7.69 26.34 2.90
C GLY A 150 -6.63 25.45 3.55
N PRO A 151 -5.49 26.03 3.96
CA PRO A 151 -4.52 25.32 4.80
C PRO A 151 -5.24 24.62 5.95
N LEU A 152 -4.65 23.52 6.45
CA LEU A 152 -5.11 22.80 7.64
C LEU A 152 -5.67 23.80 8.66
N PRO A 153 -6.86 23.56 9.25
CA PRO A 153 -7.34 24.44 10.31
C PRO A 153 -6.21 24.55 11.34
N PRO A 154 -5.83 25.78 11.75
CA PRO A 154 -4.71 25.96 12.64
C PRO A 154 -4.90 25.06 13.85
N PRO A 155 -3.83 24.41 14.37
CA PRO A 155 -3.94 23.63 15.59
C PRO A 155 -4.63 24.49 16.66
N ALA A 156 -5.45 23.88 17.50
CA ALA A 156 -6.11 24.56 18.62
C ALA A 156 -5.05 25.09 19.59
N SER A 157 -4.45 26.24 19.26
CA SER A 157 -3.44 26.87 20.10
C SER A 157 -4.12 27.67 21.19
N VAL A 158 -3.73 27.33 22.41
CA VAL A 158 -3.97 28.09 23.62
C VAL A 158 -3.52 29.53 23.39
N ALA A 159 -4.41 30.47 23.70
CA ALA A 159 -4.19 31.88 23.50
C ALA A 159 -2.84 32.35 24.07
N SER A 160 -2.04 33.01 23.24
CA SER A 160 -1.01 33.94 23.69
C SER A 160 -0.98 35.12 22.73
N ALA A 161 -1.52 36.24 23.23
CA ALA A 161 -1.55 37.51 22.55
C ALA A 161 -0.14 38.09 22.49
N THR A 162 0.37 38.38 21.30
CA THR A 162 1.40 39.41 21.13
C THR A 162 1.30 40.08 19.77
N SER A 163 1.58 41.39 19.80
CA SER A 163 1.31 42.46 18.84
C SER A 163 1.98 42.36 17.46
N LEU A 164 1.25 42.81 16.44
CA LEU A 164 1.74 43.16 15.09
C LEU A 164 2.65 44.39 15.08
N PRO A 165 3.57 44.48 14.09
CA PRO A 165 3.82 45.75 13.43
C PRO A 165 3.52 45.72 11.92
N HIS A 166 3.13 46.90 11.46
CA HIS A 166 2.77 47.34 10.12
C HIS A 166 3.96 47.38 9.15
N GLY A 167 3.73 47.05 7.87
CA GLY A 167 4.60 47.44 6.75
C GLY A 167 4.59 46.44 5.60
N ALA A 168 3.73 46.65 4.60
CA ALA A 168 3.74 45.91 3.34
C ALA A 168 3.99 46.87 2.17
N ASP A 169 5.09 46.65 1.43
CA ASP A 169 5.39 47.26 0.13
C ASP A 169 4.79 46.39 -1.00
N PRO A 170 4.06 46.95 -1.99
CA PRO A 170 3.48 46.16 -3.06
C PRO A 170 4.14 46.46 -4.42
N HIS A 171 5.30 45.88 -4.72
CA HIS A 171 5.80 45.83 -6.11
C HIS A 171 6.68 44.61 -6.37
N HIS A 172 6.05 43.48 -6.73
CA HIS A 172 6.72 42.40 -7.45
C HIS A 172 5.98 42.16 -8.78
N PRO A 173 6.66 42.25 -9.95
CA PRO A 173 6.03 41.99 -11.23
C PRO A 173 5.68 40.51 -11.38
N ALA A 174 4.45 40.23 -11.82
CA ALA A 174 3.94 38.89 -12.08
C ALA A 174 4.82 38.19 -13.13
N ALA A 175 5.44 37.08 -12.73
CA ALA A 175 6.19 36.23 -13.64
C ALA A 175 5.24 35.66 -14.72
N THR A 176 5.64 35.81 -15.99
CA THR A 176 4.93 35.27 -17.13
C THR A 176 4.92 33.73 -17.04
N PRO A 177 3.76 33.05 -17.18
CA PRO A 177 3.71 31.59 -17.12
C PRO A 177 4.48 30.99 -18.29
N ALA A 178 5.44 30.13 -17.99
CA ALA A 178 6.21 29.39 -18.98
C ALA A 178 5.29 28.47 -19.80
N ALA A 179 5.61 28.28 -21.08
CA ALA A 179 4.88 27.38 -21.97
C ALA A 179 4.86 25.94 -21.40
N PRO A 180 3.76 25.18 -21.57
CA PRO A 180 3.66 23.83 -21.05
C PRO A 180 4.73 22.94 -21.70
N SER A 181 5.66 22.44 -20.88
CA SER A 181 6.63 21.43 -21.30
C SER A 181 5.91 20.18 -21.78
N SER A 182 6.50 19.48 -22.75
CA SER A 182 6.01 18.16 -23.16
C SER A 182 5.89 17.24 -21.94
N PRO A 183 4.79 16.49 -21.80
CA PRO A 183 4.58 15.59 -20.68
C PRO A 183 5.70 14.54 -20.64
N GLU A 184 6.29 14.32 -19.47
CA GLU A 184 7.38 13.36 -19.30
C GLU A 184 6.95 11.94 -19.72
N PRO A 185 7.85 11.06 -20.16
CA PRO A 185 7.48 9.69 -20.45
C PRO A 185 6.99 8.98 -19.18
N VAL A 186 5.99 8.09 -19.31
CA VAL A 186 5.61 7.21 -18.20
C VAL A 186 6.73 6.21 -17.97
N THR A 187 7.25 6.16 -16.75
CA THR A 187 8.35 5.29 -16.33
C THR A 187 7.88 4.10 -15.52
N SER A 188 6.65 4.13 -14.98
CA SER A 188 6.18 3.11 -14.05
C SER A 188 4.67 2.89 -14.02
N ILE A 189 4.27 1.70 -13.54
CA ILE A 189 2.88 1.36 -13.22
C ILE A 189 2.85 0.82 -11.79
N VAL A 190 1.94 1.34 -10.96
CA VAL A 190 1.81 1.02 -9.54
C VAL A 190 0.34 0.77 -9.21
N THR A 191 0.08 -0.11 -8.25
CA THR A 191 -1.26 -0.36 -7.70
C THR A 191 -1.14 -0.87 -6.27
N CYS A 192 -2.25 -0.94 -5.55
CA CYS A 192 -2.31 -1.64 -4.29
C CYS A 192 -3.51 -2.59 -4.21
N THR A 193 -3.44 -3.52 -3.27
CA THR A 193 -4.60 -4.32 -2.86
C THR A 193 -4.47 -4.69 -1.39
N THR A 194 -5.60 -4.94 -0.74
CA THR A 194 -5.60 -5.37 0.66
C THR A 194 -4.86 -6.70 0.87
N SER A 195 -4.30 -6.85 2.07
CA SER A 195 -3.53 -8.05 2.49
C SER A 195 -4.37 -9.33 2.47
N TYR A 196 -5.68 -9.22 2.64
CA TYR A 196 -6.64 -10.32 2.67
C TYR A 196 -7.35 -10.58 1.34
N ASN A 197 -6.89 -9.99 0.22
CA ASN A 197 -7.45 -10.24 -1.12
C ASN A 197 -6.48 -11.07 -1.99
N PRO A 198 -6.38 -12.40 -1.77
CA PRO A 198 -5.44 -13.26 -2.50
C PRO A 198 -5.75 -13.36 -4.00
N ALA A 199 -7.00 -13.11 -4.40
CA ALA A 199 -7.36 -13.10 -5.82
C ALA A 199 -6.74 -11.91 -6.55
N ALA A 200 -6.87 -10.69 -5.98
CA ALA A 200 -6.24 -9.50 -6.53
C ALA A 200 -4.71 -9.60 -6.52
N GLN A 201 -4.11 -10.09 -5.43
CA GLN A 201 -2.66 -10.28 -5.35
C GLN A 201 -2.13 -11.19 -6.47
N ARG A 202 -2.82 -12.30 -6.77
CA ARG A 202 -2.45 -13.17 -7.91
C ARG A 202 -2.62 -12.49 -9.26
N ILE A 203 -3.69 -11.70 -9.44
CA ILE A 203 -3.92 -10.96 -10.70
C ILE A 203 -2.80 -9.94 -10.93
N ILE A 204 -2.49 -9.17 -9.90
CA ILE A 204 -1.50 -8.08 -9.92
C ILE A 204 -0.09 -8.65 -10.07
N GLY A 205 0.32 -9.60 -9.22
CA GLY A 205 1.66 -10.17 -9.21
C GLY A 205 2.05 -10.95 -10.48
N ARG A 206 1.09 -11.23 -11.37
CA ARG A 206 1.38 -11.78 -12.71
C ARG A 206 1.83 -10.72 -13.71
N GLN A 207 1.42 -9.47 -13.52
CA GLN A 207 1.66 -8.37 -14.48
C GLN A 207 2.63 -7.30 -13.96
N LEU A 208 2.73 -7.16 -12.63
CA LEU A 208 3.61 -6.24 -11.93
C LEU A 208 4.55 -7.04 -11.03
N THR A 209 5.79 -6.57 -10.90
CA THR A 209 6.76 -7.13 -9.93
C THR A 209 6.35 -6.76 -8.50
N GLY A 210 6.41 -7.70 -7.55
CA GLY A 210 6.05 -7.45 -6.14
C GLY A 210 5.03 -8.43 -5.56
N PRO A 211 4.72 -8.36 -4.25
CA PRO A 211 4.58 -7.14 -3.45
C PRO A 211 5.89 -6.42 -3.18
N LEU A 212 5.90 -5.10 -3.39
CA LEU A 212 7.07 -4.23 -3.19
C LEU A 212 7.17 -3.77 -1.73
N TYR A 213 6.03 -3.40 -1.15
CA TYR A 213 5.94 -2.89 0.21
C TYR A 213 4.65 -3.32 0.90
N GLU A 214 4.73 -3.50 2.21
CA GLU A 214 3.57 -3.67 3.09
C GLU A 214 3.23 -2.31 3.71
N VAL A 215 1.96 -1.93 3.69
CA VAL A 215 1.46 -0.74 4.37
C VAL A 215 0.59 -1.17 5.53
N GLU A 216 0.96 -0.71 6.72
CA GLU A 216 0.21 -0.92 7.95
C GLU A 216 -0.67 0.29 8.24
N GLY A 217 -1.90 0.04 8.67
CA GLY A 217 -2.86 1.05 9.06
C GLY A 217 -3.02 1.14 10.59
N TRP A 218 -3.19 2.37 11.09
CA TRP A 218 -3.53 2.64 12.47
C TRP A 218 -4.48 3.85 12.58
N PRO A 219 -5.49 3.83 13.47
CA PRO A 219 -5.94 2.68 14.26
C PRO A 219 -6.69 1.65 13.38
N SER A 220 -6.98 0.45 13.91
CA SER A 220 -7.87 -0.49 13.20
C SER A 220 -9.31 -0.01 13.13
N HIS A 221 -10.06 -0.62 12.22
CA HIS A 221 -11.46 -0.27 11.93
C HIS A 221 -12.35 -0.23 13.17
N LYS A 222 -12.31 -1.26 14.02
CA LYS A 222 -13.22 -1.33 15.18
C LYS A 222 -12.97 -0.20 16.21
N PRO A 223 -11.75 0.02 16.73
CA PRO A 223 -11.47 1.17 17.60
C PRO A 223 -11.75 2.51 16.93
N LEU A 224 -11.51 2.64 15.61
CA LEU A 224 -11.83 3.84 14.86
C LEU A 224 -13.34 4.11 14.83
N ASP A 225 -14.15 3.11 14.50
CA ASP A 225 -15.59 3.24 14.40
C ASP A 225 -16.21 3.59 15.76
N GLU A 226 -15.75 2.94 16.84
CA GLU A 226 -16.19 3.22 18.21
C GLU A 226 -15.77 4.64 18.65
N TYR A 227 -14.54 5.04 18.31
CA TYR A 227 -14.02 6.39 18.55
C TYR A 227 -14.87 7.44 17.83
N GLU A 228 -15.12 7.24 16.54
CA GLU A 228 -15.86 8.17 15.69
C GLU A 228 -17.32 8.30 16.13
N ALA A 229 -17.95 7.20 16.53
CA ALA A 229 -19.27 7.22 17.11
C ALA A 229 -19.30 8.04 18.42
N ALA A 230 -18.30 7.86 19.30
CA ALA A 230 -18.22 8.59 20.56
C ALA A 230 -17.84 10.08 20.37
N ALA A 231 -16.97 10.38 19.42
CA ALA A 231 -16.51 11.72 19.09
C ALA A 231 -17.56 12.51 18.29
N GLY A 232 -18.62 11.86 17.79
CA GLY A 232 -19.63 12.49 16.93
C GLY A 232 -19.08 12.85 15.56
N TRP A 233 -18.20 12.02 14.99
CA TRP A 233 -17.67 12.22 13.65
C TRP A 233 -18.80 12.20 12.61
N VAL A 234 -18.80 13.20 11.74
CA VAL A 234 -19.74 13.28 10.63
C VAL A 234 -18.95 13.34 9.33
N ARG A 235 -19.24 12.42 8.41
CA ARG A 235 -18.62 12.38 7.08
C ARG A 235 -18.74 13.74 6.38
N GLY A 236 -17.62 14.25 5.90
CA GLY A 236 -17.53 15.56 5.23
C GLY A 236 -17.55 16.77 6.15
N ARG A 237 -17.76 16.58 7.47
CA ARG A 237 -17.63 17.64 8.48
C ARG A 237 -16.49 17.38 9.47
N GLY A 238 -16.00 16.16 9.55
CA GLY A 238 -15.00 15.75 10.53
C GLY A 238 -15.61 15.58 11.91
N VAL A 239 -14.77 15.67 12.93
CA VAL A 239 -15.22 15.70 14.33
C VAL A 239 -15.43 17.13 14.82
N PRO A 240 -16.38 17.36 15.75
CA PRO A 240 -16.60 18.65 16.37
C PRO A 240 -15.41 19.09 17.23
N ALA A 241 -15.28 20.40 17.44
CA ALA A 241 -14.33 20.95 18.39
C ALA A 241 -14.60 20.40 19.80
N GLY A 242 -13.53 20.02 20.51
CA GLY A 242 -13.63 19.41 21.84
C GLY A 242 -13.83 17.90 21.82
N ALA A 243 -13.86 17.26 20.66
CA ALA A 243 -13.77 15.81 20.57
C ALA A 243 -12.51 15.30 21.28
N PRO A 244 -12.57 14.12 21.94
CA PRO A 244 -11.44 13.58 22.68
C PRO A 244 -10.28 13.30 21.72
N HIS A 245 -9.06 13.54 22.17
CA HIS A 245 -7.87 13.22 21.40
C HIS A 245 -7.80 11.72 21.16
N MET A 246 -7.61 11.30 19.91
CA MET A 246 -7.71 9.88 19.53
C MET A 246 -6.67 9.00 20.27
N LEU A 247 -5.44 9.51 20.46
CA LEU A 247 -4.41 8.79 21.23
C LEU A 247 -4.76 8.58 22.71
N ASP A 248 -5.63 9.42 23.28
CA ASP A 248 -6.06 9.31 24.68
C ASP A 248 -7.32 8.46 24.80
N TRP A 249 -8.15 8.46 23.76
CA TRP A 249 -9.39 7.70 23.74
C TRP A 249 -9.15 6.21 23.46
N ILE A 250 -8.25 5.88 22.52
CA ILE A 250 -7.95 4.49 22.18
C ILE A 250 -7.21 3.84 23.35
N PRO A 251 -7.75 2.73 23.90
CA PRO A 251 -7.16 2.07 25.06
C PRO A 251 -5.67 1.76 24.86
N SER A 252 -4.87 2.09 25.87
CA SER A 252 -3.42 1.85 25.93
C SER A 252 -2.57 2.58 24.87
N ALA A 253 -3.15 3.36 23.96
CA ALA A 253 -2.38 4.00 22.88
C ALA A 253 -1.40 5.04 23.37
N ARG A 254 -1.86 6.00 24.18
CA ARG A 254 -1.00 6.97 24.86
C ARG A 254 0.09 6.28 25.67
N GLN A 255 -0.29 5.31 26.52
CA GLN A 255 0.64 4.60 27.39
C GLN A 255 1.73 3.87 26.60
N ALA A 256 1.38 3.16 25.52
CA ALA A 256 2.34 2.43 24.69
C ALA A 256 3.35 3.40 24.06
N LEU A 257 2.87 4.52 23.52
CA LEU A 257 3.72 5.54 22.89
C LEU A 257 4.60 6.29 23.90
N ASP A 258 4.10 6.56 25.11
CA ASP A 258 4.85 7.25 26.17
C ASP A 258 5.88 6.34 26.84
N SER A 259 5.67 5.02 26.82
CA SER A 259 6.63 4.04 27.32
C SER A 259 7.81 3.78 26.38
N ASP A 260 7.72 4.20 25.12
CA ASP A 260 8.79 4.04 24.13
C ASP A 260 9.83 5.17 24.25
N ALA A 261 10.84 4.95 25.08
CA ALA A 261 11.89 5.93 25.35
C ALA A 261 12.66 6.36 24.09
N GLU A 262 12.86 5.46 23.12
CA GLU A 262 13.55 5.78 21.87
C GLU A 262 12.69 6.71 21.00
N ALA A 263 11.39 6.42 20.89
CA ALA A 263 10.45 7.31 20.19
C ALA A 263 10.36 8.69 20.85
N GLN A 264 10.31 8.75 22.18
CA GLN A 264 10.26 10.01 22.93
C GLN A 264 11.51 10.86 22.71
N ALA A 265 12.70 10.24 22.66
CA ALA A 265 13.95 10.93 22.36
C ALA A 265 13.99 11.53 20.94
N LEU A 266 13.22 10.98 20.00
CA LEU A 266 13.14 11.45 18.62
C LEU A 266 12.18 12.64 18.43
N LEU A 267 11.19 12.84 19.31
CA LEU A 267 10.14 13.86 19.13
C LEU A 267 10.65 15.30 18.89
N PRO A 268 11.71 15.79 19.57
CA PRO A 268 12.19 17.15 19.36
C PRO A 268 12.89 17.35 18.00
N ARG A 269 13.10 16.28 17.21
CA ARG A 269 13.93 16.29 16.00
C ARG A 269 13.12 16.33 14.71
N TRP A 270 11.80 16.50 14.80
CA TRP A 270 10.95 16.74 13.64
C TRP A 270 11.15 18.14 13.09
N ARG A 271 11.28 18.23 11.77
CA ARG A 271 11.29 19.51 11.05
C ARG A 271 10.60 19.38 9.71
N HIS A 272 10.18 20.51 9.14
CA HIS A 272 9.68 20.52 7.77
C HIS A 272 10.80 20.17 6.78
N VAL A 273 10.41 19.49 5.70
CA VAL A 273 11.27 19.29 4.53
C VAL A 273 11.35 20.61 3.76
N SER A 274 12.56 20.98 3.35
CA SER A 274 12.87 22.29 2.76
C SER A 274 12.53 22.33 1.28
N ASP A 275 12.83 21.25 0.55
CA ASP A 275 12.63 21.15 -0.89
C ASP A 275 12.48 19.71 -1.38
N MET A 276 12.14 19.58 -2.67
CA MET A 276 11.88 18.29 -3.31
C MET A 276 13.14 17.41 -3.42
N ALA A 277 14.33 18.02 -3.53
CA ALA A 277 15.58 17.28 -3.63
C ALA A 277 15.92 16.61 -2.28
N GLU A 278 15.72 17.33 -1.18
CA GLU A 278 15.81 16.80 0.17
C GLU A 278 14.83 15.65 0.40
N LEU A 279 13.55 15.84 0.02
CA LEU A 279 12.52 14.80 0.14
C LEU A 279 12.92 13.53 -0.62
N ARG A 280 13.33 13.69 -1.88
CA ARG A 280 13.76 12.58 -2.74
C ARG A 280 14.94 11.84 -2.14
N SER A 281 15.93 12.56 -1.62
CA SER A 281 17.10 11.98 -0.97
C SER A 281 16.71 11.20 0.30
N ALA A 282 15.85 11.78 1.14
CA ALA A 282 15.36 11.18 2.37
C ALA A 282 14.61 9.86 2.11
N VAL A 283 13.64 9.88 1.18
CA VAL A 283 12.87 8.67 0.84
C VAL A 283 13.75 7.62 0.16
N SER A 284 14.67 8.02 -0.71
CA SER A 284 15.63 7.10 -1.31
C SER A 284 16.51 6.43 -0.25
N HIS A 285 17.00 7.20 0.73
CA HIS A 285 17.79 6.68 1.85
C HIS A 285 16.99 5.68 2.69
N LEU A 286 15.74 5.99 3.00
CA LEU A 286 14.87 5.10 3.81
C LEU A 286 14.46 3.82 3.07
N LEU A 287 14.22 3.89 1.75
CA LEU A 287 13.78 2.73 0.96
C LEU A 287 14.93 1.81 0.52
N TYR A 288 16.12 2.38 0.23
CA TYR A 288 17.21 1.65 -0.41
C TYR A 288 18.51 1.63 0.42
N GLY A 289 18.57 2.38 1.52
CA GLY A 289 19.77 2.54 2.33
C GLY A 289 20.84 3.40 1.65
N SER A 290 21.91 3.73 2.37
CA SER A 290 23.03 4.55 1.86
C SER A 290 23.99 3.82 0.90
N GLY A 291 23.65 2.60 0.46
CA GLY A 291 24.59 1.66 -0.17
C GLY A 291 25.07 2.02 -1.58
N SER A 292 24.44 2.99 -2.26
CA SER A 292 24.69 3.23 -3.69
C SER A 292 25.66 4.39 -4.00
N SER A 293 26.28 5.03 -3.01
CA SER A 293 27.34 6.02 -3.22
C SER A 293 28.74 5.47 -2.93
N SER A 294 29.10 4.35 -3.56
CA SER A 294 30.52 4.02 -3.79
C SER A 294 30.81 4.02 -5.29
N ASN A 295 31.06 5.22 -5.82
CA ASN A 295 31.75 5.39 -7.09
C ASN A 295 33.18 4.83 -6.94
N GLY A 296 33.32 3.52 -7.16
CA GLY A 296 34.61 2.90 -7.44
C GLY A 296 35.08 3.40 -8.80
N SER A 297 35.98 4.39 -8.79
CA SER A 297 36.70 4.81 -9.99
C SER A 297 37.44 3.61 -10.60
N PRO A 298 37.35 3.36 -11.91
CA PRO A 298 38.12 2.32 -12.56
C PRO A 298 39.53 2.88 -12.84
N SER A 299 40.40 2.84 -11.83
CA SER A 299 41.83 3.08 -12.05
C SER A 299 42.60 1.78 -11.90
N ASP A 300 43.11 1.31 -13.03
CA ASP A 300 44.41 0.64 -13.19
C ASP A 300 44.77 -0.49 -12.20
N ARG A 301 44.69 -1.72 -12.70
CA ARG A 301 45.76 -2.70 -12.52
C ARG A 301 45.82 -3.66 -13.70
N VAL A 302 46.63 -3.24 -14.67
CA VAL A 302 47.32 -4.10 -15.63
C VAL A 302 48.37 -4.92 -14.87
N GLY A 303 48.43 -6.22 -15.15
CA GLY A 303 49.66 -7.02 -15.07
C GLY A 303 49.70 -8.14 -14.02
N GLY A 304 49.79 -9.39 -14.47
CA GLY A 304 50.27 -10.51 -13.64
C GLY A 304 49.87 -11.90 -14.14
N SER A 305 50.78 -12.55 -14.86
CA SER A 305 50.74 -13.89 -15.46
C SER A 305 50.66 -15.07 -14.47
N ASP A 306 50.07 -16.17 -14.98
CA ASP A 306 50.39 -17.61 -14.80
C ASP A 306 50.59 -18.24 -13.41
N ASN A 307 49.74 -19.20 -13.03
CA ASN A 307 50.05 -20.64 -13.14
C ASN A 307 48.88 -21.52 -12.63
N GLY A 308 48.69 -22.67 -13.28
CA GLY A 308 47.52 -23.53 -13.09
C GLY A 308 47.48 -24.38 -11.82
N SER A 309 46.31 -24.95 -11.54
CA SER A 309 46.18 -26.35 -11.15
C SER A 309 44.70 -26.77 -11.17
N SER A 310 44.47 -27.94 -11.74
CA SER A 310 43.21 -28.68 -11.81
C SER A 310 42.75 -29.17 -10.43
N GLY A 311 41.47 -29.02 -10.11
CA GLY A 311 40.86 -29.79 -9.01
C GLY A 311 39.45 -29.36 -8.61
N GLY A 312 38.48 -30.22 -8.89
CA GLY A 312 37.43 -30.59 -7.93
C GLY A 312 36.18 -29.70 -7.81
N GLY A 313 35.06 -30.20 -8.34
CA GLY A 313 33.76 -30.25 -7.66
C GLY A 313 33.16 -28.95 -7.11
N GLY A 314 32.23 -28.36 -7.87
CA GLY A 314 31.34 -27.32 -7.37
C GLY A 314 29.95 -27.47 -7.98
N SER A 315 29.09 -28.23 -7.31
CA SER A 315 27.64 -28.20 -7.54
C SER A 315 27.15 -26.77 -7.37
N GLY A 316 26.59 -26.20 -8.44
CA GLY A 316 26.09 -24.83 -8.49
C GLY A 316 25.02 -24.58 -7.45
N GLY A 317 25.44 -24.02 -6.31
CA GLY A 317 24.56 -23.31 -5.40
C GLY A 317 24.06 -22.05 -6.09
N ALA A 318 22.85 -22.10 -6.62
CA ALA A 318 22.09 -20.90 -6.95
C ALA A 318 21.86 -20.14 -5.63
N GLY A 319 22.74 -19.19 -5.33
CA GLY A 319 22.56 -18.28 -4.22
C GLY A 319 21.26 -17.47 -4.42
N PRO A 320 20.47 -17.22 -3.36
CA PRO A 320 19.27 -16.40 -3.43
C PRO A 320 19.69 -14.92 -3.45
N GLY A 321 20.29 -14.47 -4.56
CA GLY A 321 20.84 -13.12 -4.68
C GLY A 321 20.33 -12.33 -5.89
N ALA A 322 19.35 -12.86 -6.63
CA ALA A 322 19.07 -12.38 -7.99
C ALA A 322 17.80 -11.53 -8.18
N SER A 323 17.03 -11.17 -7.14
CA SER A 323 15.77 -10.42 -7.34
C SER A 323 15.66 -9.05 -6.69
N SER A 324 16.57 -8.62 -5.80
CA SER A 324 16.42 -7.30 -5.16
C SER A 324 17.05 -6.13 -5.92
N ARG A 325 17.86 -6.38 -6.95
CA ARG A 325 18.63 -5.34 -7.66
C ARG A 325 17.90 -4.67 -8.82
N ALA A 326 16.69 -5.12 -9.19
CA ALA A 326 16.02 -4.68 -10.42
C ALA A 326 15.01 -3.52 -10.24
N LEU A 327 14.85 -2.96 -9.04
CA LEU A 327 13.71 -2.09 -8.71
C LEU A 327 14.05 -0.74 -8.04
N GLU A 328 15.30 -0.28 -8.11
CA GLU A 328 15.59 1.16 -7.91
C GLU A 328 15.07 1.98 -9.14
N PRO A 329 14.44 3.17 -8.97
CA PRO A 329 13.97 3.83 -7.76
C PRO A 329 12.49 4.22 -7.91
N LEU A 330 11.59 3.28 -7.64
CA LEU A 330 10.18 3.60 -7.57
C LEU A 330 9.89 4.36 -6.26
N LEU A 331 9.97 5.69 -6.35
CA LEU A 331 9.91 6.60 -5.22
C LEU A 331 8.48 7.11 -4.99
N TRP A 332 7.88 6.73 -3.86
CA TRP A 332 6.54 7.17 -3.47
C TRP A 332 6.38 7.37 -1.97
N LEU A 333 5.31 8.08 -1.62
CA LEU A 333 4.79 8.18 -0.27
C LEU A 333 3.48 7.38 -0.14
N PRO A 334 3.32 6.57 0.93
CA PRO A 334 2.11 5.79 1.16
C PRO A 334 0.96 6.71 1.55
N MET A 335 -0.24 6.39 1.09
CA MET A 335 -1.49 7.02 1.48
C MET A 335 -2.59 5.94 1.62
N PRO A 336 -3.75 6.25 2.21
CA PRO A 336 -4.80 5.26 2.42
C PRO A 336 -5.26 4.65 1.10
N TYR A 337 -4.98 3.36 0.89
CA TYR A 337 -5.22 2.65 -0.37
C TYR A 337 -4.63 3.35 -1.60
N ASP A 338 -3.49 4.05 -1.42
CA ASP A 338 -2.91 4.86 -2.47
C ASP A 338 -1.38 5.01 -2.35
N ALA A 339 -0.70 5.31 -3.46
CA ALA A 339 0.71 5.65 -3.49
C ALA A 339 0.93 6.85 -4.42
N PHE A 340 1.63 7.87 -3.91
CA PHE A 340 1.90 9.09 -4.68
C PHE A 340 3.37 9.17 -5.07
N PRO A 341 3.70 9.33 -6.36
CA PRO A 341 5.06 9.60 -6.80
C PRO A 341 5.63 10.82 -6.09
N ILE A 342 6.88 10.76 -5.64
CA ILE A 342 7.50 11.87 -4.89
C ILE A 342 7.50 13.16 -5.71
N THR A 343 7.79 13.08 -7.01
CA THR A 343 7.81 14.24 -7.92
C THR A 343 6.41 14.68 -8.36
N GLY A 344 5.38 13.95 -7.97
CA GLY A 344 4.01 14.22 -8.40
C GLY A 344 3.47 15.55 -7.86
N PRO A 345 2.51 16.17 -8.58
CA PRO A 345 1.95 17.48 -8.22
C PRO A 345 1.28 17.50 -6.84
N PHE A 346 0.72 16.36 -6.41
CA PHE A 346 0.17 16.19 -5.07
C PHE A 346 1.25 16.41 -3.99
N VAL A 347 2.37 15.68 -4.07
CA VAL A 347 3.46 15.78 -3.08
C VAL A 347 4.11 17.16 -3.14
N ALA A 348 4.31 17.72 -4.33
CA ALA A 348 4.83 19.07 -4.49
C ALA A 348 3.96 20.13 -3.80
N ARG A 349 2.63 20.03 -3.93
CA ARG A 349 1.69 20.92 -3.24
C ARG A 349 1.76 20.77 -1.72
N GLU A 350 1.75 19.53 -1.23
CA GLU A 350 1.82 19.27 0.22
C GLU A 350 3.17 19.72 0.82
N LEU A 351 4.26 19.56 0.07
CA LEU A 351 5.57 20.08 0.45
C LEU A 351 5.55 21.62 0.55
N ALA A 352 5.00 22.31 -0.45
CA ALA A 352 4.86 23.76 -0.44
C ALA A 352 3.94 24.27 0.68
N ALA A 353 2.97 23.46 1.12
CA ALA A 353 2.09 23.75 2.24
C ALA A 353 2.72 23.49 3.62
N GLY A 354 3.94 22.93 3.67
CA GLY A 354 4.59 22.55 4.93
C GLY A 354 4.03 21.25 5.55
N ASN A 355 3.33 20.43 4.77
CA ASN A 355 2.71 19.20 5.27
C ASN A 355 3.65 17.98 5.25
N VAL A 356 4.90 18.18 4.78
CA VAL A 356 5.93 17.14 4.72
C VAL A 356 6.99 17.38 5.78
N TRP A 357 7.21 16.36 6.60
CA TRP A 357 8.08 16.38 7.76
C TRP A 357 9.20 15.36 7.62
N LEU A 358 10.38 15.71 8.14
CA LEU A 358 11.56 14.88 8.22
C LEU A 358 11.90 14.63 9.69
N LEU A 359 12.21 13.38 10.00
CA LEU A 359 12.78 12.98 11.29
C LEU A 359 14.22 12.55 11.10
N THR A 360 15.11 13.13 11.89
CA THR A 360 16.51 12.70 11.96
C THR A 360 16.80 11.98 13.28
N ALA A 361 17.82 11.12 13.31
CA ALA A 361 18.50 10.62 14.51
C ALA A 361 19.99 11.01 14.48
N PRO A 362 20.71 11.12 15.62
CA PRO A 362 22.17 11.15 15.59
C PRO A 362 22.66 9.89 14.87
N ALA A 363 23.59 10.04 13.91
CA ALA A 363 24.14 8.89 13.22
C ALA A 363 24.84 7.99 14.24
N ASN A 364 24.58 6.68 14.16
CA ASN A 364 25.30 5.68 14.95
C ASN A 364 26.71 5.50 14.37
N GLY A 365 27.53 6.56 14.42
CA GLY A 365 28.93 6.55 14.03
C GLY A 365 29.75 5.80 15.07
N SER A 366 30.53 4.81 14.62
CA SER A 366 31.31 3.90 15.45
C SER A 366 32.05 4.62 16.57
N VAL A 367 31.80 4.18 17.81
CA VAL A 367 32.60 4.50 19.01
C VAL A 367 34.00 3.90 18.84
N GLY A 368 34.78 4.50 17.95
CA GLY A 368 36.22 4.33 17.85
C GLY A 368 36.84 5.48 18.62
N ALA A 369 37.28 5.19 19.84
CA ALA A 369 37.96 6.12 20.73
C ALA A 369 39.11 6.84 20.01
N ALA A 370 38.90 8.11 19.67
CA ALA A 370 39.98 9.03 19.33
C ALA A 370 39.76 10.29 20.15
N GLU A 371 40.29 10.28 21.38
CA GLU A 371 40.40 11.47 22.23
C GLU A 371 41.18 12.56 21.47
N GLY A 372 40.59 13.75 21.36
CA GLY A 372 41.33 14.97 21.00
C GLY A 372 41.11 15.54 19.60
N ARG A 373 39.96 15.35 18.95
CA ARG A 373 39.59 16.13 17.74
C ARG A 373 38.33 16.95 17.94
N GLU A 374 38.43 18.19 17.47
CA GLU A 374 37.43 19.25 17.43
C GLU A 374 36.01 18.74 17.14
N GLU A 375 35.01 19.36 17.78
CA GLU A 375 33.58 19.11 17.61
C GLU A 375 33.19 19.13 16.12
N GLN A 376 33.29 17.97 15.46
CA GLN A 376 32.70 17.80 14.15
C GLN A 376 31.18 17.87 14.34
N PRO A 377 30.46 18.58 13.44
CA PRO A 377 29.01 18.65 13.50
C PRO A 377 28.47 17.22 13.56
N GLN A 378 27.73 16.91 14.63
CA GLN A 378 27.14 15.58 14.83
C GLN A 378 26.37 15.23 13.57
N GLN A 379 26.83 14.20 12.87
CA GLN A 379 26.22 13.78 11.63
C GLN A 379 24.82 13.28 11.94
N GLU A 380 23.80 13.92 11.37
CA GLU A 380 22.41 13.49 11.52
C GLU A 380 22.05 12.54 10.37
N GLU A 381 21.37 11.45 10.70
CA GLU A 381 20.83 10.48 9.75
C GLU A 381 19.31 10.68 9.63
N VAL A 382 18.75 10.59 8.43
CA VAL A 382 17.30 10.55 8.24
C VAL A 382 16.76 9.18 8.67
N VAL A 383 15.77 9.19 9.56
CA VAL A 383 15.13 7.97 10.08
C VAL A 383 13.63 7.90 9.84
N GLY A 384 13.02 9.01 9.40
CA GLY A 384 11.61 9.02 9.01
C GLY A 384 11.22 10.20 8.11
N VAL A 385 10.17 9.99 7.32
CA VAL A 385 9.45 10.99 6.54
C VAL A 385 7.96 10.82 6.83
N MET A 386 7.26 11.92 7.06
CA MET A 386 5.82 11.93 7.27
C MET A 386 5.14 12.98 6.39
N LEU A 387 4.15 12.56 5.63
CA LEU A 387 3.20 13.43 4.93
C LEU A 387 1.90 13.46 5.72
N LEU A 388 1.50 14.63 6.24
CA LEU A 388 0.28 14.77 7.03
C LEU A 388 -0.71 15.67 6.30
N THR A 389 -1.80 15.10 5.78
CA THR A 389 -2.72 15.84 4.91
C THR A 389 -4.16 15.35 5.03
N TYR A 390 -5.11 16.17 4.61
CA TYR A 390 -6.51 15.78 4.55
C TYR A 390 -6.77 14.93 3.30
N PHE A 391 -7.21 13.69 3.51
CA PHE A 391 -7.52 12.76 2.45
C PHE A 391 -9.03 12.74 2.17
N GLU A 392 -9.43 13.38 1.07
CA GLU A 392 -10.84 13.61 0.71
C GLU A 392 -11.66 12.32 0.61
N MET A 393 -11.07 11.26 0.05
CA MET A 393 -11.75 9.96 -0.11
C MET A 393 -12.23 9.41 1.24
N LEU A 394 -11.39 9.52 2.27
CA LEU A 394 -11.70 9.10 3.63
C LEU A 394 -12.36 10.20 4.46
N ASN A 395 -12.36 11.45 3.99
CA ASN A 395 -12.78 12.64 4.73
C ASN A 395 -12.06 12.78 6.08
N ARG A 396 -10.75 12.48 6.11
CA ARG A 396 -9.94 12.40 7.34
C ARG A 396 -8.54 12.94 7.12
N VAL A 397 -7.93 13.49 8.18
CA VAL A 397 -6.48 13.72 8.19
C VAL A 397 -5.79 12.35 8.19
N SER A 398 -4.80 12.17 7.33
CA SER A 398 -4.02 10.95 7.19
C SER A 398 -2.53 11.28 7.20
N ALA A 399 -1.76 10.47 7.94
CA ALA A 399 -0.32 10.49 8.00
C ALA A 399 0.23 9.34 7.14
N GLY A 400 0.80 9.67 5.98
CA GLY A 400 1.62 8.75 5.20
C GLY A 400 3.03 8.72 5.78
N ILE A 401 3.44 7.60 6.37
CA ILE A 401 4.69 7.48 7.13
C ILE A 401 5.62 6.52 6.41
N LEU A 402 6.85 6.97 6.18
CA LEU A 402 7.98 6.11 5.85
C LEU A 402 8.97 6.20 7.00
N ALA A 403 9.23 5.08 7.67
CA ALA A 403 10.06 5.04 8.87
C ALA A 403 11.05 3.87 8.79
N ARG A 404 12.26 4.10 9.30
CA ARG A 404 13.31 3.07 9.35
C ARG A 404 12.94 1.94 10.30
N ASP A 405 12.34 2.28 11.44
CA ASP A 405 12.10 1.39 12.57
C ASP A 405 10.83 1.77 13.36
N ASN A 406 10.56 1.00 14.43
CA ASN A 406 9.37 1.20 15.27
C ASN A 406 9.43 2.51 16.06
N ALA A 407 10.61 2.89 16.57
CA ALA A 407 10.76 4.12 17.34
C ALA A 407 10.43 5.34 16.46
N ALA A 408 10.93 5.37 15.21
CA ALA A 408 10.59 6.40 14.24
C ALA A 408 9.08 6.40 13.87
N THR A 409 8.47 5.22 13.77
CA THR A 409 7.02 5.09 13.53
C THR A 409 6.19 5.66 14.69
N HIS A 410 6.52 5.28 15.93
CA HIS A 410 5.84 5.77 17.13
C HIS A 410 6.03 7.28 17.30
N ALA A 411 7.24 7.80 17.05
CA ALA A 411 7.53 9.22 17.04
C ALA A 411 6.70 9.98 15.99
N ALA A 412 6.49 9.39 14.81
CA ALA A 412 5.63 9.97 13.77
C ALA A 412 4.15 10.00 14.18
N VAL A 413 3.64 8.92 14.78
CA VAL A 413 2.25 8.87 15.29
C VAL A 413 2.04 9.87 16.43
N LEU A 414 2.99 9.99 17.36
CA LEU A 414 2.99 11.00 18.42
C LEU A 414 2.97 12.42 17.85
N HIS A 415 3.85 12.68 16.89
CA HIS A 415 3.95 13.99 16.26
C HIS A 415 2.68 14.35 15.47
N ALA A 416 2.16 13.41 14.67
CA ALA A 416 0.88 13.56 13.97
C ALA A 416 -0.27 13.88 14.94
N GLY A 417 -0.35 13.18 16.08
CA GLY A 417 -1.34 13.46 17.12
C GLY A 417 -1.20 14.86 17.72
N SER A 418 0.04 15.30 17.99
CA SER A 418 0.29 16.65 18.51
C SER A 418 -0.15 17.76 17.55
N LEU A 419 -0.13 17.50 16.24
CA LEU A 419 -0.58 18.42 15.20
C LEU A 419 -2.10 18.31 14.96
N HIS A 420 -2.62 17.09 14.97
CA HIS A 420 -4.03 16.79 14.73
C HIS A 420 -4.54 15.71 15.68
N PRO A 421 -5.53 16.02 16.55
CA PRO A 421 -6.08 15.06 17.49
C PRO A 421 -6.87 13.90 16.85
N HIS A 422 -7.16 14.01 15.55
CA HIS A 422 -8.03 13.11 14.79
C HIS A 422 -7.39 12.79 13.44
N PHE A 423 -6.74 11.64 13.34
CA PHE A 423 -6.00 11.26 12.14
C PHE A 423 -6.01 9.75 11.94
N MET A 424 -5.56 9.31 10.78
CA MET A 424 -5.17 7.91 10.55
C MET A 424 -3.69 7.89 10.15
N ALA A 425 -2.98 6.81 10.43
CA ALA A 425 -1.59 6.63 10.05
C ALA A 425 -1.44 5.41 9.14
N PHE A 426 -0.67 5.57 8.08
CA PHE A 426 -0.37 4.54 7.08
C PHE A 426 1.15 4.45 6.94
N THR A 427 1.73 3.41 7.55
CA THR A 427 3.17 3.25 7.60
C THR A 427 3.63 2.24 6.56
N LEU A 428 4.49 2.68 5.65
CA LEU A 428 5.16 1.78 4.71
C LEU A 428 6.33 1.11 5.41
N ARG A 429 6.27 -0.22 5.51
CA ARG A 429 7.41 -1.05 5.91
C ARG A 429 8.10 -1.60 4.68
N ALA A 430 9.43 -1.50 4.65
CA ALA A 430 10.21 -2.33 3.75
C ALA A 430 9.81 -3.78 4.01
N ALA A 431 9.33 -4.48 2.99
CA ALA A 431 8.93 -5.87 3.15
C ALA A 431 10.16 -6.64 3.67
N ALA A 432 10.08 -7.18 4.88
CA ALA A 432 10.91 -8.32 5.22
C ALA A 432 10.68 -9.32 4.07
N THR A 433 11.74 -9.90 3.52
CA THR A 433 11.74 -10.79 2.34
C THR A 433 10.88 -12.06 2.47
N ALA A 434 9.96 -12.10 3.42
CA ALA A 434 8.98 -13.15 3.59
C ALA A 434 8.00 -13.16 2.40
N PRO A 435 7.82 -14.32 1.75
CA PRO A 435 6.79 -14.47 0.73
C PRO A 435 5.40 -14.16 1.33
N PRO A 436 4.44 -13.68 0.50
CA PRO A 436 3.09 -13.43 0.98
C PRO A 436 2.53 -14.70 1.65
N PRO A 437 1.96 -14.60 2.87
CA PRO A 437 1.50 -15.77 3.60
C PRO A 437 0.45 -16.48 2.77
N THR A 438 0.78 -17.70 2.31
CA THR A 438 -0.11 -18.43 1.40
C THR A 438 -1.25 -19.14 2.10
N LYS A 439 -1.29 -19.18 3.45
CA LYS A 439 -2.40 -19.76 4.22
C LYS A 439 -2.50 -19.15 5.62
N GLN A 440 -3.76 -19.04 6.11
CA GLN A 440 -4.24 -18.87 7.50
C GLN A 440 -4.56 -17.46 8.03
N HIS A 441 -5.87 -17.12 8.04
CA HIS A 441 -6.71 -16.91 9.24
C HIS A 441 -8.06 -16.31 8.81
N THR A 442 -8.95 -17.13 8.27
CA THR A 442 -10.37 -16.77 8.04
C THR A 442 -11.23 -16.85 9.31
N GLY A 443 -10.62 -17.04 10.49
CA GLY A 443 -11.35 -17.39 11.72
C GLY A 443 -11.80 -16.24 12.60
N GLN A 444 -11.49 -14.96 12.31
CA GLN A 444 -11.70 -13.89 13.29
C GLN A 444 -12.54 -12.69 12.80
N LEU A 445 -13.19 -12.81 11.63
CA LEU A 445 -14.03 -11.73 11.05
C LEU A 445 -15.54 -12.06 10.95
N HIS A 446 -15.99 -13.20 11.47
CA HIS A 446 -17.42 -13.48 11.63
C HIS A 446 -17.74 -13.68 13.11
N GLY A 447 -18.05 -12.57 13.77
CA GLY A 447 -18.72 -12.59 15.06
C GLY A 447 -20.09 -13.26 14.93
N ASP A 448 -20.42 -14.01 15.99
CA ASP A 448 -21.53 -14.94 16.12
C ASP A 448 -22.88 -14.41 15.62
N ALA A 449 -23.48 -15.16 14.70
CA ALA A 449 -24.91 -15.18 14.51
C ALA A 449 -25.39 -16.59 14.16
N ALA A 450 -26.26 -17.11 15.04
CA ALA A 450 -27.12 -18.28 14.92
C ALA A 450 -26.51 -19.67 15.18
N THR A 451 -26.74 -20.18 16.39
CA THR A 451 -27.70 -21.29 16.60
C THR A 451 -28.22 -21.30 18.04
N ALA A 452 -29.52 -21.05 18.19
CA ALA A 452 -30.27 -21.37 19.40
C ALA A 452 -31.10 -22.63 19.14
N ALA A 453 -30.80 -23.71 19.87
CA ALA A 453 -31.64 -24.86 20.26
C ALA A 453 -30.71 -25.89 20.96
N ALA A 454 -30.78 -26.04 22.29
CA ALA A 454 -31.45 -27.16 23.01
C ALA A 454 -30.97 -28.55 22.51
N ASP A 455 -30.39 -29.46 23.31
CA ASP A 455 -30.70 -29.85 24.68
C ASP A 455 -29.55 -30.64 25.35
N SER A 456 -29.64 -30.67 26.68
CA SER A 456 -29.22 -31.73 27.62
C SER A 456 -27.75 -32.00 27.98
N ALA A 457 -27.58 -32.05 29.30
CA ALA A 457 -26.44 -32.41 30.14
C ALA A 457 -25.90 -33.85 29.93
N ASP A 458 -24.61 -34.08 30.22
CA ASP A 458 -24.20 -34.79 31.44
C ASP A 458 -22.66 -34.75 31.66
N ALA A 459 -22.26 -35.14 32.87
CA ALA A 459 -21.02 -34.85 33.57
C ALA A 459 -19.75 -35.69 33.25
N ALA A 460 -18.65 -35.20 33.84
CA ALA A 460 -17.55 -35.94 34.51
C ALA A 460 -16.21 -36.22 33.78
N ALA A 461 -15.18 -35.57 34.33
CA ALA A 461 -13.90 -36.10 34.81
C ALA A 461 -12.79 -36.61 33.86
N ALA A 462 -11.63 -35.98 34.06
CA ALA A 462 -10.31 -36.59 34.30
C ALA A 462 -9.46 -37.13 33.12
N ASP A 463 -8.37 -36.39 32.90
CA ASP A 463 -6.95 -36.81 32.94
C ASP A 463 -6.22 -37.37 31.70
N SER A 464 -4.93 -37.02 31.69
CA SER A 464 -3.78 -37.59 30.95
C SER A 464 -3.53 -37.25 29.46
N ALA A 465 -2.53 -36.37 29.31
CA ALA A 465 -1.37 -36.40 28.40
C ALA A 465 -1.42 -37.20 27.08
N ASP A 466 -1.16 -36.50 25.97
CA ASP A 466 -0.31 -37.04 24.91
C ASP A 466 0.57 -35.94 24.28
N ALA A 467 1.83 -36.29 24.06
CA ALA A 467 2.89 -35.44 23.56
C ALA A 467 2.97 -35.59 22.04
N GLY A 468 2.47 -34.60 21.30
CA GLY A 468 2.61 -34.52 19.85
C GLY A 468 3.44 -33.29 19.47
N ALA A 469 4.63 -33.52 18.93
CA ALA A 469 5.52 -32.49 18.40
C ALA A 469 4.76 -31.56 17.44
N GLY A 470 4.66 -30.29 17.80
CA GLY A 470 4.06 -29.25 16.96
C GLY A 470 4.96 -28.94 15.75
N PRO A 471 4.37 -28.45 14.65
CA PRO A 471 5.15 -27.95 13.52
C PRO A 471 5.97 -26.75 14.00
N GLU A 472 7.24 -26.69 13.57
CA GLU A 472 8.13 -25.58 13.89
C GLU A 472 7.43 -24.24 13.60
N GLU A 473 7.17 -23.50 14.67
CA GLU A 473 6.73 -22.11 14.60
C GLU A 473 7.79 -21.34 13.83
N GLY A 474 7.51 -21.07 12.56
CA GLY A 474 8.24 -20.06 11.82
C GLY A 474 8.19 -18.79 12.67
N VAL A 475 9.36 -18.33 13.11
CA VAL A 475 9.53 -17.15 13.98
C VAL A 475 8.73 -16.01 13.38
N ALA A 476 7.52 -15.80 13.89
CA ALA A 476 6.68 -14.69 13.50
C ALA A 476 7.41 -13.45 14.01
N MET A 477 7.84 -12.58 13.09
CA MET A 477 8.39 -11.28 13.43
C MET A 477 7.44 -10.62 14.44
N PRO A 478 7.91 -10.24 15.64
CA PRO A 478 7.04 -9.68 16.66
C PRO A 478 6.38 -8.42 16.10
N LEU A 479 5.06 -8.43 16.06
CA LEU A 479 4.26 -7.27 15.69
C LEU A 479 4.63 -6.12 16.64
N PRO A 480 4.87 -4.90 16.14
CA PRO A 480 5.37 -3.81 16.96
C PRO A 480 4.44 -3.49 18.14
N ALA A 481 5.02 -2.95 19.22
CA ALA A 481 4.30 -2.69 20.47
C ALA A 481 3.05 -1.81 20.28
N LEU A 482 3.07 -0.78 19.42
CA LEU A 482 1.85 -0.01 19.13
C LEU A 482 0.78 -0.87 18.45
N TYR A 483 1.16 -1.73 17.52
CA TYR A 483 0.23 -2.54 16.72
C TYR A 483 -0.39 -3.67 17.54
N THR A 484 0.37 -4.31 18.42
CA THR A 484 -0.15 -5.32 19.36
C THR A 484 -0.89 -4.70 20.53
N ALA A 485 -0.47 -3.54 21.05
CA ALA A 485 -1.10 -2.91 22.21
C ALA A 485 -2.37 -2.11 21.87
N THR A 486 -2.53 -1.64 20.62
CA THR A 486 -3.62 -0.72 20.24
C THR A 486 -4.45 -1.20 19.05
N GLY A 487 -4.14 -2.40 18.54
CA GLY A 487 -4.86 -3.01 17.42
C GLY A 487 -4.59 -2.28 16.10
N GLY A 488 -3.33 -2.18 15.67
CA GLY A 488 -3.04 -1.81 14.27
C GLY A 488 -3.25 -3.02 13.34
N TYR A 489 -3.29 -2.80 12.03
CA TYR A 489 -3.59 -3.88 11.07
C TYR A 489 -2.75 -3.79 9.79
N ARG A 490 -2.53 -4.95 9.17
CA ARG A 490 -1.93 -5.05 7.84
C ARG A 490 -2.98 -4.66 6.82
N ASP A 491 -2.83 -3.47 6.25
CA ASP A 491 -3.87 -2.89 5.42
C ASP A 491 -3.74 -3.38 3.98
N HIS A 492 -2.66 -2.97 3.30
CA HIS A 492 -2.50 -3.25 1.88
C HIS A 492 -1.05 -3.47 1.44
N TRP A 493 -0.92 -4.14 0.31
CA TRP A 493 0.34 -4.35 -0.41
C TRP A 493 0.42 -3.42 -1.59
N VAL A 494 1.58 -2.81 -1.79
CA VAL A 494 1.89 -2.01 -2.98
C VAL A 494 2.64 -2.89 -3.99
N PHE A 495 2.23 -2.83 -5.25
CA PHE A 495 2.85 -3.54 -6.36
C PHE A 495 3.23 -2.54 -7.44
N GLY A 496 4.29 -2.80 -8.18
CA GLY A 496 4.67 -1.92 -9.27
C GLY A 496 5.73 -2.49 -10.16
N LYS A 497 5.85 -1.92 -11.35
CA LYS A 497 6.94 -2.21 -12.28
C LYS A 497 7.42 -0.94 -12.95
N ARG A 498 8.68 -0.95 -13.34
CA ARG A 498 9.23 0.01 -14.30
C ARG A 498 8.87 -0.44 -15.72
N LEU A 499 8.60 0.51 -16.61
CA LEU A 499 8.26 0.27 -18.02
C LEU A 499 9.49 0.22 -18.93
#